data_AF-J2ZUM8-F1
#
_entry.id   AF-J2ZUM8-F1
#
_cell.length_a   1.000
_cell.length_b   1.000
_cell.length_c   1.000
_cell.angle_alpha   90.00
_cell.angle_beta   90.00
_cell.angle_gamma   90.00
#
_symmetry.space_group_name_H-M   'P 1'
#
loop_
_entity.id
_entity.type
_entity.pdbx_description
1 polymer ?
#
loop_
_entity_poly.entity_id
_entity_poly.type
_entity_poly.pdbx_seq_one_letter_code
_entity_poly.pdbx_strand_id
1 'polypeptide(L)'
;MRLTEQALEQARAVGATADDVPEMKLAEDKFNRAKGNMNDQSFKNARMRAEQAELDARLAEARVLTLKSEEQLNVLNTRIARLRKQLGDAE
;
A
#
# COMPACT_ATOMS: atom_id res chain seq x y z
N MET A 1 17.94 5.64 3.82
CA MET A 1 17.04 6.11 2.74
C MET A 1 16.62 4.98 1.81
N ARG A 2 17.54 4.13 1.34
CA ARG A 2 17.24 3.02 0.40
C ARG A 2 16.04 2.12 0.79
N LEU A 3 15.91 1.73 2.06
CA LEU A 3 14.79 0.87 2.50
C LEU A 3 13.43 1.59 2.38
N THR A 4 13.36 2.86 2.77
CA THR A 4 12.18 3.70 2.61
C THR A 4 11.80 3.88 1.14
N GLU A 5 12.78 4.10 0.25
CA GLU A 5 12.54 4.19 -1.20
C GLU A 5 11.95 2.88 -1.74
N GLN A 6 12.52 1.75 -1.35
CA GLN A 6 12.01 0.43 -1.73
C GLN A 6 10.56 0.22 -1.27
N ALA A 7 10.21 0.60 -0.04
CA ALA A 7 8.85 0.48 0.48
C ALA A 7 7.86 1.37 -0.28
N LEU A 8 8.25 2.60 -0.64
CA LEU A 8 7.44 3.50 -1.47
C LEU A 8 7.21 2.91 -2.87
N GLU A 9 8.22 2.31 -3.49
CA GLU A 9 8.07 1.64 -4.78
C GLU A 9 7.17 0.41 -4.69
N GLN A 10 7.27 -0.38 -3.61
CA GLN A 10 6.40 -1.53 -3.38
C GLN A 10 4.93 -1.10 -3.25
N ALA A 11 4.67 -0.07 -2.45
CA ALA A 11 3.33 0.51 -2.31
C ALA A 11 2.78 1.01 -3.67
N ARG A 12 3.58 1.72 -4.46
CA ARG A 12 3.20 2.15 -5.82
C ARG A 12 2.91 0.98 -6.75
N ALA A 13 3.74 -0.06 -6.71
CA ALA A 13 3.59 -1.24 -7.57
C ALA A 13 2.27 -1.99 -7.31
N VAL A 14 1.78 -1.99 -6.06
CA VAL A 14 0.46 -2.57 -5.75
C VAL A 14 -0.69 -1.60 -6.01
N GLY A 15 -0.43 -0.37 -6.45
CA GLY A 15 -1.43 0.63 -6.81
C GLY A 15 -1.80 1.61 -5.69
N ALA A 16 -1.00 1.73 -4.63
CA ALA A 16 -1.19 2.80 -3.66
C ALA A 16 -0.74 4.14 -4.27
N THR A 17 -1.69 5.03 -4.51
CA THR A 17 -1.47 6.40 -4.99
C THR A 17 -1.66 7.39 -3.84
N ALA A 18 -1.03 8.57 -3.92
CA ALA A 18 -1.21 9.61 -2.92
C ALA A 18 -2.63 10.24 -2.92
N ASP A 19 -3.37 10.07 -4.02
CA ASP A 19 -4.74 10.57 -4.16
C ASP A 19 -5.77 9.61 -3.54
N ASP A 20 -5.53 8.29 -3.64
CA ASP A 20 -6.47 7.28 -3.18
C ASP A 20 -6.14 6.73 -1.77
N VAL A 21 -4.87 6.80 -1.36
CA VAL A 21 -4.39 6.19 -0.11
C VAL A 21 -3.73 7.26 0.78
N PRO A 22 -4.40 7.73 1.85
CA PRO A 22 -3.87 8.77 2.73
C PRO A 22 -2.50 8.43 3.34
N GLU A 23 -2.28 7.15 3.67
CA GLU A 23 -1.00 6.67 4.19
C GLU A 23 0.14 6.84 3.16
N MET A 24 -0.15 6.68 1.87
CA MET A 24 0.84 6.88 0.81
C MET A 24 1.28 8.34 0.72
N LYS A 25 0.32 9.27 0.80
CA LYS A 25 0.62 10.71 0.85
C LYS A 25 1.48 11.09 2.06
N LEU A 26 1.14 10.56 3.24
CA LEU A 26 1.94 10.76 4.45
C LEU A 26 3.35 10.21 4.32
N ALA A 27 3.50 9.04 3.70
CA ALA A 27 4.80 8.42 3.44
C ALA A 27 5.69 9.30 2.54
N GLU A 28 5.13 9.80 1.43
CA GLU A 28 5.83 10.69 0.50
C GLU A 28 6.24 12.02 1.14
N ASP A 29 5.32 12.65 1.88
CA ASP A 29 5.59 13.90 2.60
C ASP A 29 6.71 13.73 3.64
N LYS A 30 6.65 12.67 4.43
CA LYS A 30 7.68 12.36 5.44
C LYS A 30 9.01 12.03 4.79
N PHE A 31 9.02 11.31 3.68
CA PHE A 31 10.24 10.98 2.96
C PHE A 31 10.89 12.22 2.33
N ASN A 32 10.10 13.14 1.75
CA ASN A 32 10.60 14.44 1.27
C ASN A 32 11.21 15.27 2.40
N ARG A 33 10.57 15.29 3.58
CA ARG A 33 11.13 15.92 4.78
C ARG A 33 12.39 15.22 5.31
N ALA A 34 12.53 13.92 5.11
CA ALA A 34 13.75 13.17 5.45
C ALA A 34 14.91 13.56 4.52
N LYS A 35 14.63 13.77 3.22
CA LYS A 35 15.63 14.27 2.25
C LYS A 35 16.11 15.67 2.61
N GLY A 36 15.20 16.57 2.99
CA GLY A 36 15.57 17.90 3.51
C GLY A 36 16.52 17.82 4.70
N ASN A 37 16.16 17.01 5.72
CA ASN A 37 17.05 16.80 6.88
C ASN A 37 18.41 16.20 6.51
N MET A 38 18.50 15.40 5.45
CA MET A 38 19.77 14.85 4.97
C MET A 38 20.66 15.96 4.41
N ASN A 39 20.09 16.88 3.64
CA ASN A 39 20.78 18.05 3.09
C ASN A 39 21.27 18.98 4.21
N ASP A 40 20.46 19.14 5.26
CA ASP A 40 20.79 19.94 6.45
C ASP A 40 21.77 19.22 7.41
N GLN A 41 22.29 18.04 7.03
CA GLN A 41 23.14 17.18 7.87
C GLN A 41 22.52 16.78 9.21
N SER A 42 21.19 16.89 9.33
CA SER A 42 20.40 16.49 10.50
C SER A 42 20.10 15.00 10.47
N PHE A 43 21.14 14.17 10.54
CA PHE A 43 21.06 12.73 10.24
C PHE A 43 20.11 11.96 11.15
N LYS A 44 20.04 12.29 12.45
CA LYS A 44 19.10 11.65 13.38
C LYS A 44 17.65 11.92 12.99
N ASN A 45 17.34 13.16 12.64
CA ASN A 45 16.00 13.56 12.21
C ASN A 45 15.68 12.99 10.81
N ALA A 46 16.67 12.92 9.92
CA ALA A 46 16.52 12.27 8.62
C ALA A 46 16.16 10.78 8.78
N ARG A 47 16.88 10.07 9.65
CA ARG A 47 16.62 8.65 9.93
C ARG A 47 15.23 8.42 10.52
N MET A 48 14.86 9.16 11.56
CA MET A 48 13.54 9.07 12.18
C MET A 48 12.40 9.30 11.18
N ARG A 49 12.52 10.34 10.33
CA ARG A 49 11.49 10.62 9.31
C ARG A 49 11.44 9.55 8.23
N ALA A 50 12.59 9.02 7.82
CA ALA A 50 12.66 7.93 6.84
C ALA A 50 12.03 6.63 7.36
N GLU A 51 12.25 6.29 8.64
CA GLU A 51 11.63 5.12 9.28
C GLU A 51 10.10 5.28 9.38
N GLN A 52 9.62 6.47 9.74
CA GLN A 52 8.18 6.76 9.77
C GLN A 52 7.55 6.69 8.37
N ALA A 53 8.23 7.22 7.35
CA ALA A 53 7.78 7.13 5.97
C ALA A 53 7.75 5.68 5.48
N GLU A 54 8.71 4.85 5.87
CA GLU A 54 8.73 3.43 5.51
C GLU A 54 7.52 2.69 6.11
N LEU A 55 7.21 2.96 7.38
CA LEU A 55 6.04 2.35 8.03
C LEU A 55 4.74 2.75 7.33
N ASP A 56 4.55 4.04 7.03
CA ASP A 56 3.37 4.52 6.32
C ASP A 56 3.24 3.91 4.91
N ALA A 57 4.36 3.76 4.18
CA ALA A 57 4.35 3.12 2.86
C ALA A 57 3.93 1.65 2.94
N ARG A 58 4.43 0.90 3.93
CA ARG A 58 4.03 -0.51 4.16
C ARG A 58 2.56 -0.62 4.57
N LEU A 59 2.04 0.34 5.35
CA LEU A 59 0.62 0.40 5.68
C LEU A 59 -0.24 0.66 4.44
N ALA A 60 0.19 1.57 3.57
CA ALA A 60 -0.48 1.85 2.30
C ALA A 60 -0.51 0.61 1.39
N GLU A 61 0.63 -0.07 1.24
CA GLU A 61 0.75 -1.33 0.49
C GLU A 61 -0.24 -2.39 1.01
N ALA A 62 -0.20 -2.65 2.32
CA ALA A 62 -1.06 -3.65 2.96
C ALA A 62 -2.55 -3.35 2.75
N ARG A 63 -2.97 -2.08 2.89
CA ARG A 63 -4.37 -1.69 2.68
C ARG A 63 -4.84 -1.98 1.26
N VAL A 64 -4.05 -1.61 0.25
CA VAL A 64 -4.43 -1.85 -1.14
C VAL A 64 -4.48 -3.34 -1.44
N LEU A 65 -3.51 -4.12 -0.94
CA LEU A 65 -3.52 -5.57 -1.10
C LEU A 65 -4.73 -6.22 -0.43
N THR A 66 -5.12 -5.79 0.77
CA THR A 66 -6.32 -6.27 1.45
C THR A 66 -7.57 -6.00 0.62
N LEU A 67 -7.78 -4.77 0.16
CA LEU A 67 -8.93 -4.40 -0.67
C LEU A 67 -9.00 -5.24 -1.95
N LYS A 68 -7.87 -5.40 -2.65
CA LYS A 68 -7.79 -6.24 -3.85
C LYS A 68 -8.11 -7.71 -3.56
N SER A 69 -7.67 -8.21 -2.41
CA SER A 69 -7.93 -9.58 -1.99
C SER A 69 -9.41 -9.80 -1.71
N GLU A 70 -10.06 -8.87 -1.01
CA GLU A 70 -11.50 -8.90 -0.76
C GLU A 70 -12.32 -8.85 -2.05
N GLU A 71 -11.94 -8.01 -3.02
CA GLU A 71 -12.58 -7.96 -4.32
C GLU A 71 -12.48 -9.30 -5.07
N GLN A 72 -11.28 -9.90 -5.09
CA GLN A 72 -11.07 -11.21 -5.73
C GLN A 72 -11.90 -12.31 -5.07
N LEU A 73 -11.99 -12.32 -3.74
CA LEU A 73 -12.83 -13.26 -2.99
C LEU A 73 -14.31 -13.08 -3.35
N ASN A 74 -14.79 -11.84 -3.45
CA ASN A 74 -16.18 -11.56 -3.83
C ASN A 74 -16.51 -12.03 -5.25
N VAL A 75 -15.61 -11.80 -6.21
CA VAL A 75 -15.75 -12.32 -7.58
C VAL A 75 -15.79 -13.85 -7.59
N LEU A 76 -14.90 -14.51 -6.84
CA LEU A 76 -14.85 -15.97 -6.77
C LEU A 76 -16.14 -16.54 -6.15
N ASN A 77 -16.59 -15.99 -5.02
CA ASN A 77 -17.81 -16.41 -4.34
C ASN A 77 -19.04 -16.27 -5.24
N THR A 78 -19.13 -15.16 -6.00
CA THR A 78 -20.22 -14.93 -6.96
C THR A 78 -20.22 -15.98 -8.08
N ARG A 79 -19.04 -16.34 -8.59
CA ARG A 79 -18.89 -17.40 -9.60
C ARG A 79 -19.30 -18.77 -9.06
N ILE A 80 -18.87 -19.10 -7.84
CA ILE A 80 -19.25 -20.35 -7.16
C ILE A 80 -20.78 -20.42 -6.96
N ALA A 81 -21.40 -19.34 -6.51
CA ALA A 81 -22.84 -19.29 -6.31
C ALA A 81 -23.62 -19.51 -7.62
N ARG A 82 -23.17 -18.88 -8.71
CA ARG A 82 -23.76 -19.08 -10.04
C ARG A 82 -23.60 -20.52 -10.53
N LEU A 83 -22.42 -21.12 -10.35
CA LEU A 83 -22.17 -22.50 -10.74
C LEU A 83 -23.06 -23.47 -9.96
N ARG A 84 -23.19 -23.29 -8.64
CA ARG A 84 -24.09 -24.10 -7.80
C ARG A 84 -25.54 -24.02 -8.28
N LYS A 85 -26.01 -22.81 -8.62
CA LYS A 85 -27.35 -22.63 -9.17
C LYS A 85 -27.54 -23.37 -10.49
N GLN A 86 -26.58 -23.23 -11.42
CA GLN A 86 -26.64 -23.92 -12.72
C GLN A 86 -26.64 -25.44 -12.60
N LEU A 87 -25.92 -26.00 -11.63
CA LEU A 87 -25.89 -27.44 -11.38
C LEU A 87 -27.18 -27.93 -10.71
N GLY A 88 -27.77 -27.14 -9.79
CA GLY A 88 -29.04 -27.48 -9.14
C GLY A 88 -30.27 -27.31 -10.04
N ASP A 89 -30.25 -26.37 -10.99
CA ASP A 89 -31.30 -26.21 -12.02
C ASP A 89 -31.20 -27.30 -13.12
N ALA A 90 -30.11 -28.08 -13.14
CA ALA A 90 -29.86 -29.15 -14.12
C ALA A 90 -30.21 -30.56 -13.62
N GLU A 91 -30.67 -30.69 -12.36
CA GLU A 91 -31.27 -31.90 -11.77
C GLU A 91 -32.80 -31.86 -11.89
#